data_AF-A0A959JRV5-F1
#
_entry.id   AF-A0A959JRV5-F1
#
_cell.length_a   1.000
_cell.length_b   1.000
_cell.length_c   1.000
_cell.angle_alpha   90.00
_cell.angle_beta   90.00
_cell.angle_gamma   90.00
#
_symmetry.space_group_name_H-M   'P 1'
#
loop_
_entity.id
_entity.type
_entity.pdbx_description
1 polymer ?
#
loop_
_entity_poly.entity_id
_entity_poly.type
_entity_poly.pdbx_seq_one_letter_code
_entity_poly.pdbx_strand_id
1 'polypeptide(L)'
;ILSPLYVLFRNARWLNPGNVVRVLIGHCTWIGYIEPEASNTKYPKLRKGIFTVADGLDKKGYQAYLGDRINFQYAKDYTVGWDFRVLRRVVMGG
;
A
#
# COMPACT_ATOMS: atom_id res chain seq x y z
N ILE A 1 -12.11 -20.92 16.29
CA ILE A 1 -10.99 -19.97 16.53
C ILE A 1 -10.23 -19.85 15.21
N LEU A 2 -10.48 -18.79 14.43
CA LEU A 2 -9.73 -18.50 13.20
C LEU A 2 -8.38 -17.93 13.63
N SER A 3 -7.30 -18.70 13.44
CA SER A 3 -5.95 -18.34 13.89
C SER A 3 -5.50 -17.01 13.27
N PRO A 4 -4.88 -16.09 14.05
CA PRO A 4 -4.29 -14.84 13.54
C PRO A 4 -3.29 -15.07 12.40
N LEU A 5 -2.63 -16.23 12.39
CA LEU A 5 -1.68 -16.62 11.35
C LEU A 5 -2.37 -16.89 10.02
N TYR A 6 -3.61 -17.39 10.01
CA TYR A 6 -4.31 -17.70 8.76
C TYR A 6 -4.64 -16.45 7.93
N VAL A 7 -4.90 -15.33 8.61
CA VAL A 7 -5.19 -14.05 7.96
C VAL A 7 -3.93 -13.48 7.29
N LEU A 8 -2.75 -13.75 7.85
CA LEU A 8 -1.47 -13.43 7.24
C LEU A 8 -1.29 -14.16 5.90
N PHE A 9 -1.73 -15.42 5.76
CA PHE A 9 -1.65 -16.18 4.50
C PHE A 9 -2.70 -15.79 3.45
N ARG A 10 -3.74 -15.01 3.79
CA ARG A 10 -4.82 -14.63 2.87
C ARG A 10 -4.34 -13.73 1.72
N ASN A 11 -3.28 -12.94 1.95
CA ASN A 11 -2.69 -12.06 0.94
C ASN A 11 -1.24 -12.49 0.66
N ALA A 12 -1.02 -13.50 -0.19
CA ALA A 12 0.31 -14.04 -0.48
C ALA A 12 1.32 -13.03 -1.08
N ARG A 13 0.90 -11.81 -1.42
CA ARG A 13 1.74 -10.74 -1.98
C ARG A 13 2.89 -10.32 -1.06
N TRP A 14 2.70 -10.30 0.26
CA TRP A 14 3.77 -9.92 1.22
C TRP A 14 4.69 -11.10 1.60
N LEU A 15 4.22 -12.34 1.45
CA LEU A 15 5.00 -13.57 1.69
C LEU A 15 5.79 -14.04 0.46
N ASN A 16 5.60 -13.40 -0.70
CA ASN A 16 6.34 -13.76 -1.90
C ASN A 16 7.83 -13.40 -1.74
N PRO A 17 8.76 -14.38 -1.74
CA PRO A 17 10.18 -14.12 -1.53
C PRO A 17 10.77 -13.15 -2.57
N GLY A 18 10.28 -13.19 -3.81
CA GLY A 18 10.70 -12.28 -4.86
C GLY A 18 10.32 -10.82 -4.56
N ASN A 19 9.18 -10.58 -3.90
CA ASN A 19 8.79 -9.24 -3.49
C ASN A 19 9.65 -8.73 -2.32
N VAL A 20 9.98 -9.60 -1.37
CA VAL A 20 10.89 -9.26 -0.26
C VAL A 20 12.25 -8.82 -0.80
N VAL A 21 12.86 -9.62 -1.69
CA VAL A 21 14.16 -9.29 -2.30
C VAL A 21 14.08 -7.97 -3.07
N ARG A 22 13.03 -7.76 -3.86
CA ARG A 22 12.82 -6.51 -4.63
C ARG A 22 12.70 -5.27 -3.73
N VAL A 23 12.11 -5.40 -2.54
CA VAL A 23 12.07 -4.29 -1.57
C VAL A 23 13.42 -4.07 -0.90
N LEU A 24 14.11 -5.15 -0.50
CA LEU A 24 15.42 -5.06 0.16
C LEU A 24 16.50 -4.46 -0.75
N ILE A 25 16.51 -4.79 -2.04
CA ILE A 25 17.43 -4.17 -3.02
C ILE A 25 16.98 -2.76 -3.46
N GLY A 26 15.90 -2.24 -2.87
CA GLY A 26 15.38 -0.90 -3.15
C GLY A 26 14.72 -0.74 -4.52
N HIS A 27 14.38 -1.83 -5.23
CA HIS A 27 13.71 -1.76 -6.53
C HIS A 27 12.23 -1.34 -6.38
N CYS A 28 11.60 -1.75 -5.29
CA CYS A 28 10.20 -1.46 -4.95
C CYS A 28 10.08 -1.03 -3.48
N THR A 29 8.91 -0.50 -3.10
CA THR A 29 8.56 -0.28 -1.68
C THR A 29 7.48 -1.27 -1.24
N TRP A 30 7.27 -1.41 0.07
CA TRP A 30 6.14 -2.19 0.57
C TRP A 30 4.81 -1.53 0.21
N ILE A 31 4.68 -0.25 0.53
CA ILE A 31 3.52 0.57 0.21
C ILE A 31 3.92 1.63 -0.82
N GLY A 32 3.11 1.75 -1.86
CA GLY A 32 3.24 2.70 -2.95
C GLY A 32 2.02 3.60 -3.04
N TYR A 33 2.13 4.64 -3.84
CA TYR A 33 0.98 5.46 -4.21
C TYR A 33 -0.05 4.66 -5.01
N ILE A 34 -1.30 5.12 -4.98
CA ILE A 34 -2.25 4.74 -6.02
C ILE A 34 -1.75 5.34 -7.34
N GLU A 35 -1.79 4.57 -8.42
CA GLU A 35 -1.35 5.03 -9.75
C GLU A 35 -2.04 6.36 -10.08
N PRO A 36 -1.29 7.48 -10.17
CA PRO A 36 -1.89 8.77 -10.43
C PRO A 36 -2.30 8.84 -11.90
N GLU A 37 -3.53 9.31 -12.15
CA GLU A 37 -4.07 9.55 -13.50
C GLU A 37 -3.25 10.61 -14.27
N ALA A 38 -2.50 11.47 -13.56
CA ALA A 38 -1.71 12.54 -14.15
C ALA A 38 -0.26 12.56 -13.63
N SER A 39 0.69 12.80 -14.54
CA SER A 39 2.13 12.85 -14.27
C SER A 39 2.61 14.06 -13.47
N ASN A 40 1.72 15.02 -13.17
CA ASN A 40 2.04 16.32 -12.59
C ASN A 40 1.70 16.40 -11.08
N THR A 41 2.20 15.42 -10.32
CA THR A 41 1.91 15.27 -8.90
C THR A 41 2.76 16.21 -8.04
N LYS A 42 2.15 16.82 -7.01
CA LYS A 42 2.83 17.76 -6.07
C LYS A 42 3.61 17.07 -4.94
N TYR A 43 3.79 15.76 -5.02
CA TYR A 43 4.41 14.94 -3.97
C TYR A 43 5.65 14.21 -4.51
N PRO A 44 6.65 13.90 -3.65
CA PRO A 44 7.87 13.22 -4.07
C PRO A 44 7.56 11.90 -4.78
N LYS A 45 8.33 11.57 -5.81
CA LYS A 45 8.18 10.30 -6.54
C LYS A 45 8.56 9.15 -5.62
N LEU A 46 7.64 8.19 -5.46
CA LEU A 46 7.87 6.94 -4.76
C LEU A 46 8.04 5.82 -5.79
N ARG A 47 8.89 4.84 -5.49
CA ARG A 47 8.97 3.63 -6.32
C ARG A 47 7.66 2.86 -6.26
N LYS A 48 7.46 1.96 -7.22
CA LYS A 48 6.26 1.11 -7.23
C LYS A 48 6.18 0.30 -5.94
N GLY A 49 5.03 0.36 -5.28
CA GLY A 49 4.72 -0.44 -4.09
C GLY A 49 4.26 -1.85 -4.44
N ILE A 50 4.53 -2.81 -3.56
CA ILE A 50 3.90 -4.14 -3.60
C ILE A 50 2.39 -4.03 -3.29
N PHE A 51 2.06 -3.13 -2.36
CA PHE A 51 0.71 -2.66 -2.07
C PHE A 51 0.60 -1.17 -2.40
N THR A 52 -0.63 -0.70 -2.50
CA THR A 52 -0.99 0.70 -2.64
C THR A 52 -1.64 1.20 -1.36
N VAL A 53 -1.64 2.51 -1.14
CA VAL A 53 -2.37 3.13 -0.02
C VAL A 53 -3.88 2.84 -0.03
N ALA A 54 -4.43 2.39 -1.17
CA ALA A 54 -5.83 1.99 -1.30
C ALA A 54 -6.09 0.49 -1.04
N ASP A 55 -5.06 -0.35 -0.91
CA ASP A 55 -5.27 -1.75 -0.55
C ASP A 55 -5.92 -1.84 0.84
N GLY A 56 -7.04 -2.56 0.94
CA GLY A 56 -7.86 -2.67 2.15
C GLY A 56 -8.86 -1.52 2.37
N LEU A 57 -9.01 -0.58 1.43
CA LEU A 57 -10.16 0.32 1.37
C LEU A 57 -11.32 -0.36 0.63
N ASP A 58 -12.55 -0.13 1.09
CA ASP A 58 -13.74 -0.67 0.44
C ASP A 58 -13.91 -0.02 -0.95
N LYS A 59 -13.98 -0.85 -1.99
CA LYS A 59 -13.97 -0.40 -3.40
C LYS A 59 -15.26 0.31 -3.80
N LYS A 60 -16.32 0.24 -2.99
CA LYS A 60 -17.66 0.79 -3.30
C LYS A 60 -17.78 2.32 -3.35
N GLY A 61 -16.70 3.06 -3.11
CA GLY A 61 -16.72 4.54 -3.18
C GLY A 61 -15.46 5.18 -3.74
N TYR A 62 -14.56 4.42 -4.36
CA TYR A 62 -13.27 4.93 -4.80
C TYR A 62 -13.39 5.76 -6.09
N GLN A 63 -13.56 7.07 -5.94
CA GLN A 63 -13.51 8.03 -7.05
C GLN A 63 -12.05 8.41 -7.35
N ALA A 64 -11.67 8.50 -8.62
CA ALA A 64 -10.28 8.74 -9.06
C ALA A 64 -9.63 9.99 -8.41
N TYR A 65 -10.40 11.06 -8.18
CA TYR A 65 -9.89 12.28 -7.51
C TYR A 65 -9.48 12.07 -6.05
N LEU A 66 -9.99 11.03 -5.38
CA LEU A 66 -9.58 10.69 -4.00
C LEU A 66 -8.16 10.15 -3.96
N GLY A 67 -7.68 9.53 -5.05
CA GLY A 67 -6.35 8.92 -5.10
C GLY A 67 -5.23 9.91 -4.90
N ASP A 68 -5.27 11.05 -5.58
CA ASP A 68 -4.25 12.09 -5.43
C ASP A 68 -4.25 12.72 -4.04
N ARG A 69 -5.43 12.91 -3.45
CA ARG A 69 -5.54 13.43 -2.07
C ARG A 69 -4.95 12.43 -1.06
N ILE A 70 -5.23 11.14 -1.23
CA ILE A 70 -4.68 10.08 -0.37
C ILE A 70 -3.17 9.99 -0.54
N ASN A 71 -2.66 10.01 -1.78
CA ASN A 71 -1.23 10.00 -2.07
C ASN A 71 -0.51 11.21 -1.46
N PHE A 72 -1.06 12.42 -1.62
CA PHE A 72 -0.51 13.64 -1.04
C PHE A 72 -0.46 13.57 0.49
N GLN A 73 -1.54 13.13 1.14
CA GLN A 73 -1.57 13.01 2.60
C GLN A 73 -0.56 11.97 3.09
N TYR A 74 -0.48 10.82 2.40
CA TYR A 74 0.50 9.79 2.72
C TYR A 74 1.94 10.29 2.54
N ALA A 75 2.23 11.02 1.46
CA ALA A 75 3.55 11.59 1.21
C ALA A 75 3.96 12.62 2.27
N LYS A 76 3.00 13.47 2.70
CA LYS A 76 3.23 14.52 3.70
C LYS A 76 3.49 13.95 5.09
N ASP A 77 2.73 12.93 5.50
CA ASP A 77 2.79 12.36 6.86
C ASP A 77 3.52 11.01 6.90
N TYR A 78 4.38 10.73 5.91
CA TYR A 78 5.01 9.43 5.77
C TYR A 78 5.81 9.06 7.03
N THR A 79 5.47 7.90 7.59
CA THR A 79 6.21 7.26 8.70
C THR A 79 6.11 5.76 8.52
N VAL A 80 7.06 5.01 9.09
CA VAL A 80 7.00 3.53 9.11
C VAL A 80 5.69 3.03 9.76
N GLY A 81 5.15 3.79 10.73
CA GLY A 81 3.84 3.51 11.35
C GLY A 81 2.66 3.58 10.37
N TRP A 82 2.72 4.42 9.35
CA TRP A 82 1.70 4.46 8.29
C TRP A 82 1.67 3.17 7.49
N ASP A 83 2.83 2.60 7.15
CA ASP A 83 2.94 1.34 6.42
C ASP A 83 2.32 0.19 7.21
N PHE A 84 2.59 0.13 8.53
CA PHE A 84 1.95 -0.84 9.41
C PHE A 84 0.42 -0.68 9.46
N ARG A 85 -0.11 0.55 9.42
CA ARG A 85 -1.56 0.78 9.38
C ARG A 85 -2.19 0.33 8.07
N VAL A 86 -1.50 0.51 6.94
CA VAL A 86 -1.98 0.02 5.64
C VAL A 86 -1.95 -1.50 5.64
N LEU A 87 -0.83 -2.12 6.04
CA LEU A 87 -0.71 -3.58 6.16
C LEU A 87 -1.77 -4.18 7.08
N ARG A 88 -2.04 -3.56 8.24
CA ARG A 88 -3.12 -4.00 9.13
C ARG A 88 -4.49 -3.97 8.43
N ARG A 89 -4.79 -2.95 7.62
CA ARG A 89 -6.03 -2.88 6.83
C ARG A 89 -6.09 -3.97 5.76
N VAL A 90 -5.00 -4.23 5.08
CA VAL A 90 -4.91 -5.33 4.09
C VAL A 90 -5.15 -6.70 4.71
N VAL A 91 -4.72 -6.89 5.94
CA VAL A 91 -4.90 -8.14 6.69
C VAL A 91 -6.31 -8.22 7.30
N MET A 92 -6.82 -7.17 7.94
CA MET A 92 -8.09 -7.19 8.67
C MET A 92 -9.33 -6.81 7.84
N GLY A 93 -9.15 -6.14 6.70
CA GLY A 93 -10.21 -5.47 5.92
C GLY A 93 -10.55 -6.16 4.60
N GLY A 94 -10.50 -7.49 4.55
CA GLY A 94 -11.07 -8.29 3.45
C GLY A 94 -12.17 -9.20 3.94
#